data_AF-A0A932T991-F1
#
_entry.id   AF-A0A932T991-F1
#
_cell.length_a   1.000
_cell.length_b   1.000
_cell.length_c   1.000
_cell.angle_alpha   90.00
_cell.angle_beta   90.00
_cell.angle_gamma   90.00
#
_symmetry.space_group_name_H-M   'P 1'
#
loop_
_entity.id
_entity.type
_entity.pdbx_description
1 polymer ?
#
loop_
_entity_poly.entity_id
_entity_poly.type
_entity_poly.pdbx_seq_one_letter_code
_entity_poly.pdbx_strand_id
1 'polypeptide(L)'
;MFENIVGNESAKSFLRKRISSGTFPHALLFAGPKNVGKSLFAKEVASYLLQTTQEKLLTHPDFHLLVPEGKSGLHSIETIRELIDFVQKAPFSGVGRVFVIEDAERMQPA
;
A
#
# COMPACT_ATOMS: atom_id res chain seq x y z
N MET A 1 13.61 0.89 8.61
CA MET A 1 12.25 1.02 7.99
C MET A 1 12.06 2.30 7.17
N PHE A 2 12.44 3.51 7.63
CA PHE A 2 12.20 4.75 6.84
C PHE A 2 13.48 5.58 6.62
N GLU A 3 14.64 4.93 6.59
CA GLU A 3 15.95 5.61 6.49
C GLU A 3 16.15 6.28 5.14
N ASN A 4 15.62 5.68 4.06
CA ASN A 4 15.72 6.20 2.71
C ASN A 4 14.69 7.31 2.39
N ILE A 5 13.83 7.68 3.35
CA ILE A 5 12.82 8.73 3.15
C ILE A 5 13.30 10.01 3.82
N VAL A 6 13.56 11.05 3.04
CA VAL A 6 13.97 12.36 3.58
C VAL A 6 12.75 13.12 4.13
N GLY A 7 12.86 13.69 5.34
CA GLY A 7 11.81 14.48 5.98
C GLY A 7 10.62 13.66 6.50
N ASN A 8 9.43 14.29 6.61
CA ASN A 8 8.18 13.66 7.08
C ASN A 8 8.26 13.00 8.48
N GLU A 9 8.98 13.63 9.42
CA GLU A 9 9.25 13.05 10.74
C GLU A 9 7.97 12.73 11.55
N SER A 10 6.92 13.54 11.41
CA SER A 10 5.63 13.26 12.03
C SER A 10 5.01 11.96 11.52
N ALA A 11 5.00 11.74 10.20
CA ALA A 11 4.49 10.52 9.57
C ALA A 11 5.33 9.30 9.94
N LYS A 12 6.67 9.41 9.90
CA LYS A 12 7.58 8.34 10.34
C LYS A 12 7.32 7.95 11.80
N SER A 13 7.22 8.94 12.70
CA SER A 13 6.97 8.72 14.12
C SER A 13 5.61 8.07 14.36
N PHE A 14 4.56 8.53 13.67
CA PHE A 14 3.23 7.93 13.73
C PHE A 14 3.24 6.45 13.33
N LEU A 15 3.80 6.13 12.16
CA LEU A 15 3.85 4.76 11.65
C LEU A 15 4.68 3.84 12.55
N ARG A 16 5.87 4.29 12.99
CA ARG A 16 6.73 3.52 13.91
C ARG A 16 6.00 3.16 15.19
N LYS A 17 5.30 4.12 15.81
CA LYS A 17 4.52 3.89 17.04
C LYS A 17 3.37 2.90 16.84
N ARG A 18 2.65 3.00 15.72
CA ARG A 18 1.53 2.09 15.41
C ARG A 18 2.00 0.66 15.18
N ILE A 19 3.11 0.51 14.47
CA ILE A 19 3.75 -0.79 14.24
C ILE A 19 4.23 -1.41 15.55
N SER A 20 4.99 -0.66 16.36
CA SER A 20 5.58 -1.19 17.59
C SER A 20 4.56 -1.52 18.68
N SER A 21 3.40 -0.86 18.67
CA SER A 21 2.31 -1.10 19.63
C SER A 21 1.36 -2.22 19.22
N GLY A 22 1.53 -2.83 18.04
CA GLY A 22 0.59 -3.81 17.49
C GLY A 22 -0.79 -3.25 17.13
N THR A 23 -0.96 -1.91 17.13
CA THR A 23 -2.23 -1.23 16.83
C THR A 23 -2.29 -0.74 15.39
N PHE A 24 -1.69 -1.52 14.47
CA PHE A 24 -1.59 -1.11 13.07
C PHE A 24 -2.98 -1.10 12.41
N PRO A 25 -3.43 0.02 11.82
CA PRO A 25 -4.75 0.10 11.20
C PRO A 25 -4.81 -0.75 9.93
N HIS A 26 -5.99 -1.30 9.65
CA HIS A 26 -6.26 -2.11 8.45
C HIS A 26 -6.27 -1.29 7.15
N ALA A 27 -6.38 0.05 7.25
CA ALA A 27 -6.33 0.96 6.11
C ALA A 27 -5.59 2.26 6.48
N LEU A 28 -4.80 2.76 5.54
CA LEU A 28 -4.08 4.04 5.65
C LEU A 28 -4.26 4.83 4.36
N LEU A 29 -4.54 6.12 4.50
CA LEU A 29 -4.53 7.08 3.40
C LEU A 29 -3.29 7.97 3.50
N PHE A 30 -2.39 7.85 2.53
CA PHE A 30 -1.27 8.77 2.38
C PHE A 30 -1.71 9.95 1.51
N ALA A 31 -1.80 11.14 2.09
CA ALA A 31 -2.18 12.36 1.40
C ALA A 31 -1.04 13.40 1.41
N GLY A 32 -0.93 14.17 0.34
CA GLY A 32 0.08 15.22 0.21
C GLY A 32 0.50 15.49 -1.24
N PRO A 33 1.38 16.46 -1.49
CA PRO A 33 1.84 16.84 -2.83
C PRO A 33 2.44 15.68 -3.63
N LYS A 34 2.49 15.83 -4.96
CA LYS A 34 3.20 14.87 -5.82
C LYS A 34 4.68 14.81 -5.40
N ASN A 35 5.27 13.62 -5.46
CA ASN A 35 6.68 13.35 -5.13
C ASN A 35 7.11 13.56 -3.65
N VAL A 36 6.19 13.76 -2.70
CA VAL A 36 6.53 13.83 -1.25
C VAL A 36 6.92 12.47 -0.65
N GLY A 37 6.91 11.38 -1.43
CA GLY A 37 7.28 10.04 -0.98
C GLY A 37 6.12 9.14 -0.55
N LYS A 38 4.86 9.46 -0.90
CA LYS A 38 3.66 8.68 -0.52
C LYS A 38 3.76 7.19 -0.88
N SER A 39 4.10 6.90 -2.14
CA SER A 39 4.28 5.51 -2.62
C SER A 39 5.45 4.81 -1.91
N LEU A 40 6.53 5.54 -1.61
CA LEU A 40 7.67 5.01 -0.88
C LEU A 40 7.30 4.62 0.56
N PHE A 41 6.55 5.46 1.27
CA PHE A 41 6.00 5.11 2.59
C PHE A 41 5.11 3.86 2.52
N ALA A 42 4.20 3.79 1.56
CA ALA A 42 3.31 2.64 1.39
C ALA A 42 4.10 1.34 1.14
N LYS A 43 5.14 1.40 0.30
CA LYS A 43 6.01 0.25 -0.01
C LYS A 43 6.89 -0.15 1.18
N GLU A 44 7.48 0.78 1.93
CA GLU A 44 8.22 0.45 3.16
C GLU A 44 7.32 -0.25 4.19
N VAL A 45 6.09 0.25 4.36
CA VAL A 45 5.09 -0.39 5.23
C VAL A 45 4.73 -1.79 4.74
N ALA A 46 4.46 -1.95 3.45
CA ALA A 46 4.16 -3.26 2.87
C ALA A 46 5.31 -4.26 3.04
N SER A 47 6.55 -3.84 2.76
CA SER A 47 7.75 -4.66 2.95
C SER A 47 7.90 -5.12 4.38
N TYR A 48 7.67 -4.22 5.34
CA TYR A 48 7.72 -4.56 6.76
C TYR A 48 6.64 -5.58 7.15
N LEU A 49 5.38 -5.35 6.75
CA LEU A 49 4.25 -6.24 7.11
C LEU A 49 4.40 -7.64 6.50
N LEU A 50 4.89 -7.72 5.26
CA LEU A 50 5.10 -8.98 4.54
C LEU A 50 6.49 -9.60 4.81
N GLN A 51 7.29 -8.98 5.70
CA GLN A 51 8.63 -9.45 6.07
C GLN A 51 9.54 -9.71 4.86
N THR A 52 9.47 -8.82 3.86
CA THR A 52 10.20 -8.91 2.60
C THR A 52 10.94 -7.61 2.27
N THR A 53 11.75 -7.61 1.23
CA THR A 53 12.41 -6.38 0.73
C THR A 53 11.52 -5.65 -0.27
N GLN A 54 11.73 -4.33 -0.44
CA GLN A 54 10.98 -3.55 -1.43
C GLN A 54 11.14 -4.10 -2.86
N GLU A 55 12.35 -4.54 -3.20
CA GLU A 55 12.67 -5.13 -4.50
C GLU A 55 11.84 -6.39 -4.81
N LYS A 56 11.48 -7.16 -3.78
CA LYS A 56 10.72 -8.41 -3.91
C LYS A 56 9.22 -8.23 -3.73
N LEU A 57 8.74 -7.02 -3.41
CA LEU A 57 7.30 -6.77 -3.20
C LEU A 57 6.48 -7.14 -4.43
N LEU A 58 6.87 -6.68 -5.62
CA LEU A 58 6.10 -6.92 -6.85
C LEU A 58 5.98 -8.40 -7.22
N THR A 59 6.88 -9.23 -6.70
CA THR A 59 6.86 -10.68 -6.90
C THR A 59 6.20 -11.44 -5.74
N HIS A 60 5.83 -10.75 -4.66
CA HIS A 60 5.29 -11.37 -3.46
C HIS A 60 3.81 -11.75 -3.67
N PRO A 61 3.39 -13.00 -3.38
CA PRO A 61 2.04 -13.48 -3.70
C PRO A 61 0.92 -12.77 -2.91
N ASP A 62 1.26 -12.23 -1.73
CA ASP A 62 0.32 -11.46 -0.89
C ASP A 62 0.45 -9.93 -1.04
N PHE A 63 1.23 -9.45 -2.01
CA PHE A 63 1.34 -8.03 -2.32
C PHE A 63 0.66 -7.71 -3.64
N HIS A 64 -0.19 -6.68 -3.63
CA HIS A 64 -0.86 -6.21 -4.84
C HIS A 64 -0.70 -4.71 -4.96
N LEU A 65 -0.19 -4.28 -6.11
CA LEU A 65 -0.09 -2.87 -6.47
C LEU A 65 -1.17 -2.57 -7.51
N LEU A 66 -2.07 -1.65 -7.18
CA LEU A 66 -3.05 -1.12 -8.11
C LEU A 66 -2.57 0.25 -8.58
N VAL A 67 -2.40 0.37 -9.88
CA VAL A 67 -2.08 1.62 -10.57
C VAL A 67 -3.22 1.92 -11.56
N PRO A 68 -3.52 3.20 -11.83
CA PRO A 68 -4.48 3.54 -12.86
C PRO A 68 -3.96 3.09 -14.23
N GLU A 69 -4.81 2.42 -15.01
CA GLU A 69 -4.43 1.82 -16.30
C GLU A 69 -5.28 2.35 -17.47
N GLY A 70 -4.84 2.05 -18.69
CA GLY A 70 -5.57 2.38 -19.91
C GLY A 70 -5.48 3.85 -20.33
N LYS A 71 -6.16 4.19 -21.44
CA LYS A 71 -6.10 5.54 -22.05
C LYS A 71 -6.72 6.63 -21.17
N SER A 72 -7.68 6.28 -20.33
CA SER A 72 -8.30 7.21 -19.37
C SER A 72 -7.41 7.44 -18.14
N GLY A 73 -6.46 6.55 -17.88
CA GLY A 73 -5.67 6.54 -16.64
C GLY A 73 -6.59 6.52 -15.43
N LEU A 74 -7.58 5.64 -15.39
CA LEU A 74 -8.47 5.46 -14.24
C LEU A 74 -8.29 4.05 -13.70
N HIS A 75 -8.63 3.85 -12.42
CA HIS A 75 -8.85 2.49 -11.93
C HIS A 75 -10.18 1.99 -12.50
N SER A 76 -10.14 0.88 -13.25
CA SER A 76 -11.35 0.30 -13.82
C SER A 76 -12.25 -0.29 -12.72
N ILE A 77 -13.57 -0.29 -12.94
CA ILE A 77 -14.51 -0.89 -12.00
C ILE A 77 -14.24 -2.40 -11.87
N GLU A 78 -13.86 -3.05 -12.98
CA GLU A 78 -13.49 -4.46 -13.03
C GLU A 78 -12.29 -4.75 -12.11
N THR A 79 -11.22 -3.97 -12.21
CA THR A 79 -10.02 -4.11 -11.35
C THR A 79 -10.37 -3.95 -9.87
N ILE A 80 -11.24 -3.00 -9.52
CA ILE A 80 -11.67 -2.80 -8.13
C ILE A 80 -12.53 -3.97 -7.62
N ARG A 81 -13.40 -4.53 -8.47
CA ARG A 81 -14.19 -5.72 -8.11
C ARG A 81 -13.29 -6.94 -7.89
N GLU A 82 -12.33 -7.17 -8.78
CA GLU A 82 -11.33 -8.23 -8.64
C GLU A 82 -10.51 -8.08 -7.35
N LEU A 83 -10.13 -6.84 -7.00
CA LEU A 83 -9.48 -6.53 -5.73
C LEU A 83 -10.34 -6.94 -4.53
N ILE A 84 -11.61 -6.52 -4.50
CA ILE A 84 -12.54 -6.84 -3.40
C ILE A 84 -12.66 -8.36 -3.23
N ASP A 85 -12.78 -9.11 -4.32
CA ASP A 85 -12.80 -10.58 -4.29
C ASP A 85 -11.48 -11.16 -3.78
N PHE A 86 -10.34 -10.56 -4.12
CA PHE A 86 -9.03 -11.04 -3.68
C PHE A 86 -8.76 -10.77 -2.20
N VAL A 87 -9.28 -9.67 -1.65
CA VAL A 87 -9.16 -9.33 -0.22
C VAL A 87 -9.82 -10.40 0.66
N GLN A 88 -10.86 -11.08 0.17
CA GLN A 88 -11.60 -12.10 0.93
C GLN A 88 -10.90 -13.46 1.00
N LYS A 89 -9.84 -13.70 0.21
CA LYS A 89 -9.14 -14.99 0.15
C LYS A 89 -8.02 -15.04 1.20
N ALA A 90 -7.74 -16.24 1.72
CA ALA A 90 -6.68 -16.44 2.72
C ALA A 90 -5.28 -16.08 2.16
N PRO A 91 -4.39 -15.46 2.97
CA PRO A 91 -3.02 -15.17 2.56
C PRO A 91 -2.24 -16.46 2.26
N PHE A 92 -1.33 -16.37 1.30
CA PHE A 92 -0.45 -17.47 0.89
C PHE A 92 0.63 -17.75 1.94
N SER A 93 1.25 -16.70 2.47
CA SER A 93 2.33 -16.78 3.46
C SER A 93 1.87 -16.77 4.92
N GLY A 94 0.55 -16.65 5.18
CA GLY A 94 -0.05 -16.70 6.52
C GLY A 94 0.05 -15.42 7.36
N VAL A 95 0.88 -14.43 6.97
CA VAL A 95 1.05 -13.18 7.73
C VAL A 95 -0.07 -12.16 7.46
N GLY A 96 -0.60 -12.16 6.23
CA GLY A 96 -1.65 -11.24 5.78
C GLY A 96 -1.47 -10.87 4.31
N ARG A 97 -2.37 -10.02 3.78
CA ARG A 97 -2.27 -9.44 2.44
C ARG A 97 -2.16 -7.94 2.52
N VAL A 98 -1.35 -7.35 1.65
CA VAL A 98 -1.16 -5.91 1.56
C VAL A 98 -1.49 -5.44 0.15
N PHE A 99 -2.41 -4.48 0.09
CA PHE A 99 -2.82 -3.82 -1.13
C PHE A 99 -2.36 -2.37 -1.08
N VAL A 100 -1.66 -1.92 -2.11
CA VAL A 100 -1.27 -0.52 -2.29
C VAL A 100 -1.99 0.00 -3.51
N ILE A 101 -2.76 1.06 -3.33
CA ILE A 101 -3.47 1.73 -4.42
C ILE A 101 -2.81 3.08 -4.66
N GLU A 102 -2.17 3.23 -5.81
CA GLU A 102 -1.61 4.49 -6.24
C GLU A 102 -2.68 5.36 -6.90
N ASP A 103 -2.60 6.68 -6.68
CA ASP A 103 -3.56 7.66 -7.20
C ASP A 103 -5.03 7.26 -6.94
N ALA A 104 -5.37 6.99 -5.67
CA ALA A 104 -6.71 6.55 -5.26
C ALA A 104 -7.83 7.54 -5.64
N GLU A 105 -7.52 8.82 -5.84
CA GLU A 105 -8.43 9.83 -6.37
C GLU A 105 -8.90 9.55 -7.81
N ARG A 106 -8.25 8.61 -8.52
CA ARG A 106 -8.58 8.20 -9.89
C ARG A 106 -9.47 6.96 -9.93
N MET A 107 -10.03 6.55 -8.78
CA MET A 107 -11.10 5.55 -8.74
C MET A 107 -12.39 6.15 -9.29
N GLN A 108 -13.14 5.34 -10.04
CA GLN A 108 -14.48 5.72 -10.45
C GLN A 108 -15.45 5.62 -9.26
N PRO A 109 -16.37 6.60 -9.10
CA PRO A 109 -17.47 6.44 -8.17
C PRO A 109 -18.33 5.24 -8.58
N ALA A 110 -18.85 4.53 -7.58
CA ALA A 110 -19.71 3.37 -7.74
C ALA A 110 -21.04 3.72 -8.43
#